data_AF-A0A9J6F187-F1
#
_entry.id   AF-A0A9J6F187-F1
#
_cell.length_a   1.000
_cell.length_b   1.000
_cell.length_c   1.000
_cell.angle_alpha   90.00
_cell.angle_beta   90.00
_cell.angle_gamma   90.00
#
_symmetry.space_group_name_H-M   'P 1'
#
loop_
_entity.id
_entity.type
_entity.pdbx_description
1 polymer ?
#
loop_
_entity_poly.entity_id
_entity_poly.type
_entity_poly.pdbx_seq_one_letter_code
_entity_poly.pdbx_strand_id
1 'polypeptide(L)'
;MIDAEQSYFQPAISRITMELMRKYNKEKAIVFNTYQCYLRATYDHVVRDLELARRQGFFFGAKLVRGAYLEQERLRARTLGYEDPVNATYEDTNTMYYRTLTECLRQVVEGKERRSIAIMVASHNEDTIRFAVNK
;
A
#
# COMPACT_ATOMS: atom_id res chain seq x y z
N MET A 1 -3.78 4.24 12.34
CA MET A 1 -3.74 4.04 10.87
C MET A 1 -4.04 5.35 10.20
N ILE A 2 -3.30 5.70 9.15
CA ILE A 2 -3.52 6.92 8.38
C ILE A 2 -4.10 6.49 7.03
N ASP A 3 -5.28 7.02 6.71
CA ASP A 3 -5.95 6.70 5.45
C ASP A 3 -5.30 7.43 4.28
N ALA A 4 -5.45 6.83 3.11
CA ALA A 4 -4.95 7.37 1.86
C ALA A 4 -6.06 8.18 1.18
N GLU A 5 -5.67 9.26 0.52
CA GLU A 5 -6.59 10.19 -0.12
C GLU A 5 -6.40 10.16 -1.65
N GLN A 6 -6.70 11.27 -2.33
CA GLN A 6 -6.40 11.39 -3.75
C GLN A 6 -4.88 11.38 -3.99
N SER A 7 -4.47 10.89 -5.16
CA SER A 7 -3.08 10.64 -5.55
C SER A 7 -2.18 11.87 -5.45
N TYR A 8 -2.74 13.06 -5.62
CA TYR A 8 -2.01 14.34 -5.55
C TYR A 8 -1.78 14.84 -4.10
N PHE A 9 -2.50 14.32 -3.11
CA PHE A 9 -2.20 14.53 -1.68
C PHE A 9 -1.31 13.42 -1.10
N GLN A 10 -1.34 12.24 -1.72
CA GLN A 10 -0.71 11.04 -1.20
C GLN A 10 0.81 11.16 -0.94
N PRO A 11 1.62 11.90 -1.72
CA PRO A 11 3.03 12.08 -1.40
C PRO A 11 3.27 12.70 -0.01
N ALA A 12 2.49 13.71 0.36
CA ALA A 12 2.62 14.36 1.67
C ALA A 12 2.14 13.44 2.80
N ILE A 13 0.98 12.79 2.62
CA ILE A 13 0.40 11.85 3.59
C ILE A 13 1.35 10.68 3.83
N SER A 14 1.84 10.05 2.76
CA SER A 14 2.80 8.94 2.86
C SER A 14 4.09 9.37 3.52
N ARG A 15 4.63 10.56 3.19
CA ARG A 15 5.87 11.05 3.83
C ARG A 15 5.71 11.24 5.34
N ILE A 16 4.62 11.90 5.76
CA ILE A 16 4.34 12.11 7.18
C ILE A 16 4.16 10.76 7.87
N THR A 17 3.41 9.84 7.26
CA THR A 17 3.16 8.52 7.83
C THR A 17 4.45 7.72 8.01
N MET A 18 5.36 7.75 7.04
CA MET A 18 6.65 7.08 7.12
C MET A 18 7.54 7.67 8.22
N GLU A 19 7.56 8.99 8.40
CA GLU A 19 8.28 9.60 9.53
C GLU A 19 7.68 9.21 10.89
N LEU A 20 6.34 9.11 10.97
CA LEU A 20 5.66 8.63 12.16
C LEU A 20 5.96 7.16 12.44
N MET A 21 5.99 6.29 11.43
CA MET A 21 6.46 4.91 11.60
C MET A 21 7.90 4.88 12.11
N ARG A 22 8.80 5.62 11.47
CA ARG A 22 10.21 5.70 11.89
C ARG A 22 10.35 6.13 13.34
N LYS A 23 9.52 7.08 13.81
CA LYS A 23 9.55 7.58 15.19
C LYS A 23 8.93 6.61 16.20
N TYR A 24 7.78 6.01 15.87
CA TYR A 24 6.93 5.33 16.86
C TYR A 24 6.86 3.79 16.69
N ASN A 25 7.09 3.25 15.50
CA ASN A 25 7.06 1.80 15.25
C ASN A 25 8.42 1.16 15.63
N LYS A 26 8.78 1.19 16.92
CA LYS A 26 10.07 0.70 17.43
C LYS A 26 10.08 -0.77 17.85
N GLU A 27 8.96 -1.26 18.36
CA GLU A 27 8.83 -2.64 18.87
C GLU A 27 7.76 -3.44 18.12
N LYS A 28 6.81 -2.74 17.51
CA LYS A 28 5.73 -3.28 16.70
C LYS A 28 5.17 -2.19 15.79
N ALA A 29 4.49 -2.58 14.72
CA ALA A 29 3.79 -1.64 13.86
C ALA A 29 2.51 -1.13 14.57
N ILE A 30 2.46 0.16 14.90
CA ILE A 30 1.28 0.84 15.46
C ILE A 30 0.75 1.95 14.54
N VAL A 31 1.65 2.56 13.78
CA VAL A 31 1.33 3.45 12.66
C VAL A 31 1.31 2.62 11.38
N PHE A 32 0.26 2.81 10.58
CA PHE A 32 0.04 2.12 9.32
C PHE A 32 -0.21 3.15 8.22
N ASN A 33 0.44 2.95 7.08
CA ASN A 33 0.16 3.70 5.85
C ASN A 33 -0.83 2.90 5.00
N THR A 34 -1.74 3.60 4.33
CA THR A 34 -2.72 2.98 3.44
C THR A 34 -2.22 3.08 2.01
N TYR A 35 -2.21 1.96 1.29
CA TYR A 35 -1.77 1.87 -0.10
C TYR A 35 -2.97 1.45 -0.98
N GLN A 36 -3.24 2.25 -2.02
CA GLN A 36 -4.40 2.09 -2.88
C GLN A 36 -4.05 1.34 -4.17
N CYS A 37 -4.27 0.03 -4.23
CA CYS A 37 -3.87 -0.85 -5.33
C CYS A 37 -4.54 -0.55 -6.68
N TYR A 38 -5.53 0.34 -6.75
CA TYR A 38 -6.05 0.87 -8.02
C TYR A 38 -5.08 1.83 -8.73
N LEU A 39 -4.02 2.33 -8.06
CA LEU A 39 -3.00 3.18 -8.68
C LEU A 39 -1.87 2.32 -9.25
N ARG A 40 -1.38 2.72 -10.43
CA ARG A 40 -0.29 2.04 -11.15
C ARG A 40 1.03 2.02 -10.37
N ALA A 41 1.28 3.05 -9.55
CA ALA A 41 2.52 3.22 -8.80
C ALA A 41 2.56 2.46 -7.45
N THR A 42 1.47 1.79 -7.06
CA THR A 42 1.32 1.26 -5.69
C THR A 42 2.37 0.23 -5.33
N TYR A 43 2.64 -0.72 -6.23
CA TYR A 43 3.63 -1.76 -6.00
C TYR A 43 5.01 -1.16 -5.72
N ASP A 44 5.44 -0.22 -6.55
CA ASP A 44 6.76 0.41 -6.42
C ASP A 44 6.88 1.23 -5.12
N HIS A 45 5.79 1.89 -4.71
CA HIS A 45 5.75 2.60 -3.43
C HIS A 45 5.90 1.64 -2.25
N VAL A 46 5.16 0.53 -2.23
CA VAL A 46 5.24 -0.46 -1.16
C VAL A 46 6.63 -1.08 -1.07
N VAL A 47 7.21 -1.49 -2.20
CA VAL A 47 8.58 -2.05 -2.24
C VAL A 47 9.61 -1.06 -1.73
N ARG A 48 9.51 0.21 -2.16
CA ARG A 48 10.41 1.27 -1.71
C ARG A 48 10.32 1.52 -0.21
N ASP A 49 9.10 1.59 0.32
CA ASP A 49 8.86 1.88 1.73
C ASP A 49 9.25 0.71 2.65
N LEU A 50 9.04 -0.53 2.19
CA LEU A 50 9.55 -1.74 2.86
C LEU A 50 11.08 -1.71 2.97
N GLU A 51 11.76 -1.42 1.86
CA GLU A 51 13.23 -1.33 1.85
C GLU A 51 13.74 -0.18 2.73
N LEU A 52 13.03 0.96 2.74
CA LEU A 52 13.36 2.08 3.61
C LEU A 52 13.23 1.69 5.09
N ALA A 53 12.13 1.04 5.47
CA ALA A 53 11.89 0.55 6.83
C ALA A 53 12.98 -0.42 7.27
N ARG A 54 13.37 -1.36 6.39
CA ARG A 54 14.45 -2.30 6.63
C ARG A 54 15.79 -1.60 6.85
N ARG A 55 16.15 -0.64 5.98
CA ARG A 55 17.43 0.10 6.10
C ARG A 55 17.51 0.96 7.36
N GLN A 56 16.38 1.50 7.80
CA GLN A 56 16.32 2.41 8.95
C GLN A 56 15.92 1.72 10.26
N GLY A 57 15.64 0.42 10.25
CA GLY A 57 15.38 -0.39 11.43
C GLY A 57 14.11 0.00 12.18
N PHE A 58 12.98 0.18 11.48
CA PHE A 58 11.68 0.37 12.11
C PHE A 58 10.63 -0.61 11.57
N PHE A 59 9.57 -0.85 12.35
CA PHE A 59 8.53 -1.80 11.97
C PHE A 59 7.60 -1.18 10.92
N PHE A 60 7.48 -1.82 9.77
CA PHE A 60 6.64 -1.38 8.68
C PHE A 60 5.18 -1.80 8.89
N GLY A 61 4.25 -0.86 8.74
CA GLY A 61 2.81 -1.10 8.82
C GLY A 61 2.11 -0.70 7.53
N ALA A 62 1.54 -1.66 6.79
CA ALA A 62 0.77 -1.38 5.58
C ALA A 62 -0.67 -1.86 5.68
N LYS A 63 -1.61 -1.00 5.29
CA LYS A 63 -2.97 -1.39 4.94
C LYS A 63 -3.09 -1.37 3.42
N LEU A 64 -3.46 -2.50 2.82
CA LEU A 64 -3.75 -2.58 1.40
C LEU A 64 -5.25 -2.42 1.18
N VAL A 65 -5.64 -1.52 0.29
CA VAL A 65 -7.03 -1.35 -0.19
C VAL A 65 -7.04 -1.35 -1.72
N ARG A 66 -8.21 -1.52 -2.35
CA ARG A 66 -8.33 -1.19 -3.78
C ARG A 66 -8.21 0.32 -4.00
N GLY A 67 -9.07 1.10 -3.37
CA GLY A 67 -9.11 2.56 -3.48
C GLY A 67 -10.55 3.07 -3.48
N ALA A 68 -10.74 4.35 -3.17
CA ALA A 68 -12.07 4.95 -3.00
C ALA A 68 -12.38 6.12 -3.98
N TYR A 69 -11.37 6.63 -4.69
CA TYR A 69 -11.46 7.91 -5.43
C TYR A 69 -11.37 7.77 -6.96
N LEU A 70 -11.75 6.60 -7.50
CA LEU A 70 -11.57 6.20 -8.90
C LEU A 70 -12.04 7.27 -9.90
N GLU A 71 -13.29 7.70 -9.75
CA GLU A 71 -13.89 8.68 -10.66
C GLU A 71 -13.23 10.06 -10.55
N GLN A 72 -12.84 10.46 -9.34
CA GLN A 72 -12.20 11.75 -9.10
C GLN A 72 -10.80 11.82 -9.73
N GLU A 73 -10.01 10.74 -9.62
CA GLU A 73 -8.69 10.65 -10.26
C GLU A 73 -8.81 10.75 -11.78
N ARG A 74 -9.70 9.94 -12.38
CA ARG A 74 -9.91 9.91 -13.83
C ARG A 74 -10.43 11.25 -14.36
N LEU A 75 -11.37 11.87 -13.65
CA LEU A 75 -11.89 13.18 -14.02
C LEU A 75 -10.80 14.24 -13.97
N ARG A 76 -9.96 14.24 -12.91
CA ARG A 76 -8.87 15.20 -12.75
C ARG A 76 -7.81 15.04 -13.85
N ALA A 77 -7.41 13.81 -14.15
CA ALA A 77 -6.46 13.50 -15.22
C ALA A 77 -6.93 14.03 -16.58
N ARG A 78 -8.20 13.78 -16.93
CA ARG A 78 -8.83 14.32 -18.15
C ARG A 78 -8.89 15.86 -18.14
N THR A 79 -9.24 16.46 -17.01
CA THR A 79 -9.41 17.93 -16.90
C THR A 79 -8.08 18.67 -17.01
N LEU A 80 -7.02 18.11 -16.44
CA LEU A 80 -5.68 18.74 -16.41
C LEU A 80 -4.73 18.22 -17.49
N GLY A 81 -5.15 17.22 -18.28
CA GLY A 81 -4.40 16.71 -19.43
C GLY A 81 -3.16 15.88 -19.07
N TYR A 82 -3.14 15.24 -17.90
CA TYR A 82 -2.06 14.32 -17.51
C TYR A 82 -2.51 12.85 -17.58
N GLU A 83 -1.55 11.93 -17.54
CA GLU A 83 -1.83 10.50 -17.62
C GLU A 83 -2.66 10.00 -16.43
N ASP A 84 -3.70 9.20 -16.71
CA ASP A 84 -4.53 8.57 -15.69
C ASP A 84 -3.69 7.69 -14.75
N PRO A 85 -3.58 8.03 -13.45
CA PRO A 85 -2.74 7.28 -12.51
C PRO A 85 -3.36 5.93 -12.12
N VAL A 86 -4.62 5.70 -12.49
CA VAL A 86 -5.40 4.51 -12.16
C VAL A 86 -5.14 3.40 -13.18
N ASN A 87 -5.16 2.15 -12.70
CA ASN A 87 -5.18 0.96 -13.55
C ASN A 87 -6.33 0.99 -14.56
N ALA A 88 -6.13 0.40 -15.74
CA ALA A 88 -7.10 0.49 -16.83
C ALA A 88 -8.42 -0.21 -16.46
N THR A 89 -8.34 -1.40 -15.85
CA THR A 89 -9.49 -2.25 -15.54
C THR A 89 -9.60 -2.65 -14.07
N TYR A 90 -10.74 -3.26 -13.71
CA TYR A 90 -10.94 -3.87 -12.40
C TYR A 90 -9.98 -5.06 -12.18
N GLU A 91 -9.76 -5.85 -13.23
CA GLU A 91 -8.86 -7.01 -13.26
C GLU A 91 -7.40 -6.59 -13.04
N ASP A 92 -6.98 -5.46 -13.63
CA ASP A 92 -5.65 -4.88 -13.40
C ASP A 92 -5.49 -4.45 -11.93
N THR A 93 -6.54 -3.91 -11.33
CA THR A 93 -6.54 -3.54 -9.90
C THR A 93 -6.45 -4.77 -9.00
N ASN A 94 -7.13 -5.87 -9.34
CA ASN A 94 -6.98 -7.13 -8.60
C ASN A 94 -5.57 -7.69 -8.75
N THR A 95 -5.02 -7.67 -9.96
CA THR A 95 -3.65 -8.10 -10.24
C THR A 95 -2.65 -7.29 -9.43
N MET A 96 -2.79 -5.96 -9.40
CA MET A 96 -1.97 -5.08 -8.59
C MET A 96 -2.09 -5.38 -7.09
N TYR A 97 -3.31 -5.60 -6.60
CA TYR A 97 -3.55 -5.94 -5.19
C TYR A 97 -2.86 -7.26 -4.82
N TYR A 98 -3.06 -8.33 -5.60
CA TYR A 98 -2.48 -9.64 -5.34
C TYR A 98 -0.95 -9.63 -5.45
N ARG A 99 -0.42 -8.93 -6.44
CA ARG A 99 1.03 -8.74 -6.59
C ARG A 99 1.64 -8.02 -5.39
N THR A 100 1.01 -6.94 -4.95
CA THR A 100 1.47 -6.14 -3.80
C THR A 100 1.39 -6.93 -2.50
N LEU A 101 0.27 -7.63 -2.26
CA LEU A 101 0.11 -8.48 -1.08
C LEU A 101 1.13 -9.63 -1.08
N THR A 102 1.34 -10.30 -2.21
CA THR A 102 2.30 -11.38 -2.34
C THR A 102 3.72 -10.91 -2.00
N GLU A 103 4.11 -9.73 -2.47
CA GLU A 103 5.42 -9.17 -2.15
C GLU A 103 5.57 -8.85 -0.66
N CYS A 104 4.54 -8.25 -0.04
CA CYS A 104 4.54 -8.03 1.40
C CYS A 104 4.68 -9.33 2.19
N LEU A 105 3.91 -10.36 1.85
CA LEU A 105 3.96 -11.67 2.51
C LEU A 105 5.31 -12.37 2.30
N ARG A 106 5.87 -12.29 1.09
CA ARG A 106 7.21 -12.81 0.78
C ARG A 106 8.26 -12.18 1.69
N GLN A 107 8.24 -10.86 1.85
CA GLN A 107 9.16 -10.13 2.73
C GLN A 107 8.97 -10.48 4.21
N VAL A 108 7.73 -10.75 4.65
CA VAL A 108 7.45 -11.24 6.02
C VAL A 108 8.10 -12.61 6.25
N VAL A 109 8.01 -13.52 5.28
CA VAL A 109 8.50 -14.91 5.40
C VAL A 109 10.03 -15.00 5.31
N GLU A 110 10.60 -14.32 4.31
CA GLU A 110 12.03 -14.34 4.01
C GLU A 110 12.86 -13.42 4.92
N GLY A 111 12.23 -12.40 5.51
CA GLY A 111 12.88 -11.44 6.38
C GLY A 111 13.54 -12.12 7.59
N LYS A 112 14.83 -11.85 7.81
CA LYS A 112 15.56 -12.29 9.02
C LYS A 112 14.87 -11.81 10.32
N GLU A 113 14.15 -10.70 10.24
CA GLU A 113 13.32 -10.16 11.31
C GLU A 113 11.83 -10.33 10.98
N ARG A 114 11.34 -11.57 11.04
CA ARG A 114 9.93 -11.96 10.79
C ARG A 114 8.86 -11.13 11.52
N ARG A 115 9.25 -10.31 12.51
CA ARG A 115 8.36 -9.47 13.31
C ARG A 115 8.30 -8.01 12.86
N SER A 116 9.13 -7.58 11.91
CA SER A 116 9.28 -6.17 11.51
C SER A 116 8.22 -5.65 10.55
N ILE A 117 7.29 -6.48 10.07
CA ILE A 117 6.30 -6.12 9.05
C ILE A 117 4.90 -6.53 9.53
N ALA A 118 3.95 -5.61 9.50
CA ALA A 118 2.53 -5.87 9.75
C ALA A 118 1.68 -5.43 8.55
N ILE A 119 0.85 -6.35 8.06
CA ILE A 119 0.01 -6.12 6.88
C ILE A 119 -1.46 -6.27 7.26
N MET A 120 -2.27 -5.30 6.84
CA MET A 120 -3.73 -5.32 6.94
C MET A 120 -4.32 -5.47 5.54
N VAL A 121 -5.08 -6.54 5.32
CA VAL A 121 -5.81 -6.80 4.08
C VAL A 121 -7.22 -6.22 4.24
N ALA A 122 -7.47 -5.05 3.64
CA ALA A 122 -8.77 -4.38 3.72
C ALA A 122 -9.56 -4.59 2.42
N SER A 123 -10.39 -5.64 2.41
CA SER A 123 -11.24 -6.02 1.29
C SER A 123 -12.52 -6.71 1.77
N HIS A 124 -13.62 -6.51 1.05
CA HIS A 124 -14.86 -7.29 1.19
C HIS A 124 -15.02 -8.34 0.07
N ASN A 125 -14.08 -8.39 -0.88
CA ASN A 125 -14.13 -9.35 -1.99
C ASN A 125 -13.64 -10.72 -1.50
N GLU A 126 -14.51 -11.71 -1.62
CA GLU A 126 -14.27 -13.07 -1.14
C GLU A 126 -12.99 -13.69 -1.72
N ASP A 127 -12.76 -13.56 -3.02
CA ASP A 127 -11.56 -14.11 -3.67
C ASP A 127 -10.27 -13.52 -3.11
N THR A 128 -10.28 -12.21 -2.80
CA THR A 128 -9.14 -11.54 -2.17
C THR A 128 -8.89 -12.08 -0.77
N ILE A 129 -9.94 -12.35 -0.01
CA ILE A 129 -9.82 -12.93 1.33
C ILE A 129 -9.31 -14.36 1.25
N ARG A 130 -9.86 -15.19 0.35
CA ARG A 130 -9.39 -16.56 0.10
C ARG A 130 -7.92 -16.57 -0.34
N PHE A 131 -7.53 -15.68 -1.24
CA PHE A 131 -6.14 -15.54 -1.69
C PHE A 131 -5.21 -15.20 -0.52
N ALA A 132 -5.59 -14.26 0.34
CA ALA A 132 -4.77 -13.82 1.46
C ALA A 132 -4.55 -14.90 2.53
N VAL A 133 -5.57 -15.74 2.78
CA VAL A 133 -5.50 -16.81 3.81
C VAL A 133 -4.74 -18.03 3.32
N ASN A 134 -4.76 -18.32 2.02
CA ASN A 134 -4.14 -19.51 1.42
C ASN A 134 -2.67 -19.30 0.99
N LYS A 135 -2.08 -18.14 1.29
CA LYS A 135 -0.71 -17.77 0.93
C LYS A 135 0.22 -17.82 2.13
#